data_AF-A0A968ZQ31-F1
#
_entry.id   AF-A0A968ZQ31-F1
#
_cell.length_a   1.000
_cell.length_b   1.000
_cell.length_c   1.000
_cell.angle_alpha   90.00
_cell.angle_beta   90.00
_cell.angle_gamma   90.00
#
_symmetry.space_group_name_H-M   'P 1'
#
loop_
_entity.id
_entity.type
_entity.pdbx_description
1 polymer ?
#
loop_
_entity_poly.entity_id
_entity_poly.type
_entity_poly.pdbx_seq_one_letter_code
_entity_poly.pdbx_strand_id
1 'polypeptide(L)' 'MSDAALFGLTERETEVWQLRLRGSDYSEISTALWISPNTVKKHVKNILAKQRSHQDDMEYGLMA' A
#
# COMPACT_ATOMS: atom_id res chain seq x y z
N MET A 1 1.09 14.91 5.79
CA MET A 1 0.16 13.75 5.94
C MET A 1 0.96 12.49 5.68
N SER A 2 0.62 11.35 6.30
CA SER A 2 1.27 10.07 5.98
C SER A 2 0.73 9.52 4.65
N ASP A 3 1.50 8.69 3.96
CA ASP A 3 1.07 7.96 2.76
C ASP A 3 -0.24 7.18 3.01
N ALA A 4 -0.39 6.62 4.21
CA ALA A 4 -1.60 5.91 4.60
C ALA A 4 -2.85 6.79 4.55
N ALA A 5 -2.74 8.03 5.05
CA ALA A 5 -3.82 9.01 4.99
C ALA A 5 -4.02 9.54 3.56
N LEU A 6 -2.93 9.77 2.82
CA LEU A 6 -2.97 10.26 1.44
C LEU A 6 -3.71 9.29 0.50
N PHE A 7 -3.41 7.99 0.61
CA PHE A 7 -3.95 6.97 -0.28
C PHE A 7 -5.14 6.20 0.32
N GLY A 8 -5.65 6.58 1.50
CA GLY A 8 -6.74 5.86 2.17
C GLY A 8 -6.43 4.38 2.41
N LEU A 9 -5.21 4.08 2.86
CA LEU A 9 -4.81 2.70 3.16
C LEU A 9 -5.55 2.19 4.40
N THR A 10 -5.96 0.92 4.38
CA THR A 10 -6.48 0.25 5.58
C THR A 10 -5.35 0.07 6.60
N GLU A 11 -5.70 -0.25 7.85
CA GLU A 11 -4.70 -0.54 8.89
C GLU A 11 -3.71 -1.62 8.43
N ARG A 12 -4.23 -2.71 7.85
CA ARG A 12 -3.41 -3.82 7.38
C ARG A 12 -2.51 -3.47 6.20
N GLU A 13 -3.04 -2.71 5.25
CA GLU A 13 -2.24 -2.19 4.13
C GLU A 13 -1.16 -1.22 4.62
N THR A 14 -1.45 -0.44 5.67
CA THR A 14 -0.48 0.47 6.28
C THR A 14 0.69 -0.30 6.89
N GLU A 15 0.43 -1.37 7.65
CA GLU A 15 1.50 -2.22 8.20
C GLU A 15 2.40 -2.82 7.10
N VAL A 16 1.79 -3.35 6.04
CA VAL A 16 2.51 -3.89 4.87
C VAL A 16 3.33 -2.78 4.18
N TRP A 17 2.75 -1.60 4.00
CA TRP A 17 3.43 -0.46 3.37
C TRP A 17 4.63 0.01 4.19
N GLN A 18 4.48 0.11 5.50
CA GLN A 18 5.57 0.51 6.41
C GLN A 18 6.75 -0.45 6.35
N LEU A 19 6.52 -1.76 6.28
CA LEU A 19 7.59 -2.74 6.10
C LEU A 19 8.23 -2.65 4.71
N ARG A 20 7.43 -2.41 3.66
CA ARG A 20 8.02 -2.20 2.32
C ARG A 20 8.90 -0.97 2.24
N LEU A 21 8.53 0.13 2.89
CA LEU A 21 9.34 1.34 2.97
C LEU A 21 10.67 1.11 3.70
N ARG A 22 10.73 0.15 4.63
CA ARG A 22 11.97 -0.29 5.29
C ARG A 22 12.81 -1.25 4.46
N GLY A 23 12.36 -1.59 3.25
CA GLY A 23 13.07 -2.49 2.34
C GLY A 23 12.76 -3.97 2.53
N SER A 24 11.82 -4.34 3.41
CA SER A 24 11.49 -5.74 3.64
C SER A 24 10.90 -6.42 2.41
N ASP A 25 11.30 -7.66 2.15
CA ASP A 25 10.74 -8.49 1.10
C ASP A 25 9.42 -9.16 1.52
N TYR A 26 8.80 -9.90 0.60
CA TYR A 26 7.47 -10.49 0.80
C TYR A 26 7.48 -11.61 1.85
N SER A 27 8.59 -12.33 2.01
CA SER A 27 8.77 -13.38 3.02
C SER A 27 9.00 -12.79 4.40
N GLU A 28 9.81 -11.73 4.47
CA GLU A 28 10.04 -11.00 5.73
C GLU A 28 8.74 -10.39 6.24
N ILE A 29 7.96 -9.75 5.35
CA ILE A 29 6.64 -9.20 5.69
C ILE A 29 5.67 -10.30 6.10
N SER A 30 5.65 -11.42 5.36
CA SER A 30 4.83 -12.59 5.68
C SER A 30 5.10 -13.09 7.10
N THR A 31 6.37 -13.17 7.48
CA THR A 31 6.81 -13.61 8.82
C THR A 31 6.46 -12.58 9.89
N ALA A 32 6.80 -11.30 9.68
CA ALA A 32 6.57 -10.23 10.64
C ALA A 32 5.09 -10.04 10.97
N LEU A 33 4.23 -10.25 9.97
CA LEU A 33 2.80 -10.02 10.07
C LEU A 33 1.98 -11.30 10.22
N TRP A 34 2.61 -12.48 10.29
CA TRP A 34 1.93 -13.78 10.45
C TRP A 34 0.83 -14.04 9.41
N ILE A 35 1.11 -13.75 8.14
CA ILE A 35 0.21 -13.97 7.01
C ILE A 35 0.92 -14.66 5.85
N SER A 36 0.17 -15.25 4.92
CA SER A 36 0.80 -15.90 3.75
C SER A 36 1.47 -14.88 2.81
N PRO A 37 2.53 -15.27 2.06
CA PRO A 37 3.14 -14.42 1.04
C PRO A 37 2.14 -14.00 -0.06
N ASN A 38 1.13 -14.83 -0.34
CA ASN A 38 0.04 -14.49 -1.26
C ASN A 38 -0.84 -13.36 -0.71
N THR A 39 -1.08 -13.36 0.60
CA THR A 39 -1.80 -12.27 1.28
C THR A 39 -0.99 -10.98 1.22
N VAL A 40 0.33 -11.03 1.43
CA VAL A 40 1.22 -9.87 1.24
C VAL A 40 1.13 -9.34 -0.19
N LYS A 41 1.22 -10.21 -1.19
CA LYS A 41 1.08 -9.83 -2.61
C LYS A 41 -0.27 -9.16 -2.89
N LYS A 42 -1.36 -9.64 -2.30
CA LYS A 42 -2.68 -9.03 -2.42
C LYS A 42 -2.71 -7.62 -1.80
N HIS A 43 -2.16 -7.44 -0.59
CA HIS A 43 -2.08 -6.12 0.04
C HIS A 43 -1.25 -5.14 -0.79
N VAL A 44 -0.08 -5.55 -1.29
CA VAL A 44 0.76 -4.70 -2.16
C VAL A 44 0.01 -4.31 -3.44
N LYS A 45 -0.70 -5.25 -4.08
CA LYS A 45 -1.52 -4.95 -5.27
C LYS A 45 -2.59 -3.89 -4.97
N ASN A 46 -3.28 -4.01 -3.84
CA ASN A 46 -4.30 -3.04 -3.44
C ASN A 46 -3.72 -1.65 -3.14
N ILE A 47 -2.58 -1.59 -2.45
CA ILE A 47 -1.87 -0.33 -2.16
C ILE A 47 -1.52 0.39 -3.46
N LEU A 48 -0.93 -0.31 -4.43
CA LEU A 48 -0.57 0.27 -5.73
C LEU A 48 -1.79 0.72 -6.53
N ALA A 49 -2.92 0.01 -6.42
CA ALA A 49 -4.17 0.44 -7.04
C ALA A 49 -4.69 1.74 -6.42
N LYS A 50 -4.66 1.87 -5.09
CA LYS A 50 -5.06 3.09 -4.38
C LYS A 50 -4.17 4.29 -4.72
N GLN A 51 -2.86 4.07 -4.83
CA GLN A 51 -1.91 5.10 -5.27
C GLN A 51 -2.23 5.60 -6.68
N ARG A 52 -2.55 4.67 -7.60
CA ARG A 52 -2.93 5.02 -8.97
C ARG A 52 -4.24 5.82 -9.01
N SER A 53 -5.28 5.37 -8.30
CA SER A 53 -6.54 6.11 -8.26
C SER A 53 -6.36 7.53 -7.73
N HIS A 54 -5.54 7.72 -6.70
CA HIS A 54 -5.20 9.07 -6.22
C HIS A 54 -4.45 9.90 -7.29
N GLN A 55 -3.57 9.28 -8.08
CA GLN A 55 -2.90 9.99 -9.18
C GLN A 55 -3.89 10.41 -10.28
N ASP A 56 -4.80 9.52 -10.66
CA ASP A 56 -5.83 9.77 -11.67
C ASP A 56 -6.80 10.90 -11.21
N ASP A 57 -7.22 10.88 -9.94
CA ASP A 57 -8.08 11.93 -9.35
C ASP A 57 -7.39 13.31 -9.36
N MET A 58 -6.09 13.36 -9.06
CA MET A 58 -5.31 14.59 -9.08
C MET A 58 -5.13 15.14 -10.50
N GLU A 59 -4.93 14.27 -11.49
CA GLU A 59 -4.83 14.65 -12.90
C GLU A 59 -6.16 15.25 -13.40
N TYR A 60 -7.29 14.61 -13.06
CA TYR A 60 -8.62 15.11 -13.43
C TYR A 60 -8.94 16.46 -12.77
N GLY A 61 -8.57 16.65 -11.50
CA GLY A 61 -8.74 17.91 -10.79
C GLY A 61 -7.86 19.07 -11.30
N LEU A 62 -6.76 18.77 -12.01
CA LEU A 62 -5.91 19.77 -12.65
C LEU A 62 -6.38 20.16 -14.06
N MET A 63 -7.17 19.29 -14.70
CA MET A 63 -7.74 19.51 -16.04
C MET A 63 -9.15 20.11 -16.01
N ALA A 64 -9.75 20.29 -14.83
CA ALA A 64 -11.05 20.92 -14.61
C ALA A 64 -10.92 22.37 -14.12
#